data_AF-A0A167H1R3-F1
#
_entry.id   AF-A0A167H1R3-F1
#
_cell.length_a   1.000
_cell.length_b   1.000
_cell.length_c   1.000
_cell.angle_alpha   90.00
_cell.angle_beta   90.00
_cell.angle_gamma   90.00
#
_symmetry.space_group_name_H-M   'P 1'
#
loop_
_entity.id
_entity.type
_entity.pdbx_description
1 polymer ?
#
loop_
_entity_poly.entity_id
_entity_poly.type
_entity_poly.pdbx_seq_one_letter_code
_entity_poly.pdbx_strand_id
1 'polypeptide(L)'
;MAPELHKRNHDLRPTAPAATTAPLGCVTSRQRPFSLPWFFSRPLFFIWRLIPQALRFSAYEKLMRFGDYWYGDTGASGIVAKLPFGLFLKYSANIECVRNEFNALGVVGKNTSVPVPRGLDFASKWVQGNRELLPQGYHRSYMLTSELPGAALSLCMDAISDADYQRIQLQLQAYVSQIRDIPQTVNPDFVICDTRGEACRDPRIFDFAPMGPFKDEAAFSQKLRFPDEPSRRGHKIVFTHADLNPRNIIVHQVKDATGTLHWDVSGIVDWEAAGYYPEYWDWVC
;
A
#
# COMPACT_ATOMS: atom_id res chain seq x y z
N MET A 1 43.23 -23.87 -69.27
CA MET A 1 42.71 -25.23 -69.04
C MET A 1 41.41 -25.07 -68.27
N ALA A 2 40.28 -25.49 -68.86
CA ALA A 2 39.00 -25.62 -68.16
C ALA A 2 39.12 -26.68 -67.03
N PRO A 3 38.22 -26.77 -66.02
CA PRO A 3 36.77 -26.88 -66.24
C PRO A 3 35.83 -26.09 -65.29
N GLU A 4 34.66 -25.79 -65.86
CA GLU A 4 33.30 -25.61 -65.32
C GLU A 4 32.87 -26.74 -64.34
N LEU A 5 31.81 -26.75 -63.52
CA LEU A 5 30.46 -26.15 -63.36
C LEU A 5 30.05 -26.52 -61.90
N HIS A 6 29.18 -25.82 -61.13
CA HIS A 6 27.72 -25.97 -61.21
C HIS A 6 26.96 -25.03 -60.22
N LYS A 7 26.13 -24.16 -60.83
CA LYS A 7 24.84 -23.52 -60.44
C LYS A 7 24.18 -23.74 -59.06
N ARG A 8 23.67 -22.64 -58.47
CA ARG A 8 22.22 -22.28 -58.26
C ARG A 8 22.14 -21.00 -57.37
N ASN A 9 21.84 -19.81 -57.87
CA ASN A 9 20.56 -19.17 -58.26
C ASN A 9 19.52 -18.88 -57.15
N HIS A 10 19.19 -17.58 -57.10
CA HIS A 10 17.94 -16.89 -56.73
C HIS A 10 17.74 -16.30 -55.32
N ASP A 11 18.01 -14.99 -55.28
CA ASP A 11 17.19 -13.91 -54.71
C ASP A 11 15.71 -14.24 -54.45
N LEU A 12 15.20 -13.74 -53.31
CA LEU A 12 14.20 -12.66 -53.23
C LEU A 12 13.57 -12.67 -51.82
N ARG A 13 13.59 -11.51 -51.15
CA ARG A 13 12.85 -11.23 -49.91
C ARG A 13 11.33 -11.40 -50.14
N PRO A 14 10.60 -11.83 -49.11
CA PRO A 14 9.21 -11.43 -48.94
C PRO A 14 9.02 -10.53 -47.70
N THR A 15 8.18 -9.53 -47.93
CA THR A 15 7.50 -8.63 -46.99
C THR A 15 6.77 -9.35 -45.85
N ALA A 16 6.71 -8.69 -44.68
CA ALA A 16 6.09 -9.18 -43.44
C ALA A 16 4.56 -9.37 -43.52
N PRO A 17 3.98 -10.33 -42.78
CA PRO A 17 2.57 -10.30 -42.42
C PRO A 17 2.35 -9.73 -41.00
N ALA A 18 1.22 -9.05 -40.88
CA ALA A 18 0.73 -8.34 -39.71
C ALA A 18 0.73 -9.19 -38.42
N ALA A 19 1.30 -8.63 -37.35
CA ALA A 19 1.10 -9.14 -36.00
C ALA A 19 -0.30 -8.71 -35.53
N THR A 20 -1.22 -9.66 -35.51
CA THR A 20 -2.53 -9.53 -34.89
C THR A 20 -2.34 -9.22 -33.40
N THR A 21 -2.45 -7.95 -33.02
CA THR A 21 -2.59 -7.54 -31.62
C THR A 21 -3.94 -8.04 -31.11
N ALA A 22 -3.93 -9.21 -30.47
CA ALA A 22 -5.01 -9.59 -29.59
C ALA A 22 -5.11 -8.52 -28.49
N PRO A 23 -6.30 -7.96 -28.21
CA PRO A 23 -6.45 -7.07 -27.07
C PRO A 23 -6.10 -7.88 -25.83
N LEU A 24 -5.12 -7.41 -25.06
CA LEU A 24 -4.90 -7.87 -23.70
C LEU A 24 -6.24 -7.74 -22.97
N GLY A 25 -6.89 -8.87 -22.76
CA GLY A 25 -8.18 -8.92 -22.11
C GLY A 25 -8.03 -8.26 -20.76
N CYS A 26 -8.71 -7.14 -20.57
CA CYS A 26 -8.99 -6.60 -19.25
C CYS A 26 -9.53 -7.77 -18.44
N VAL A 27 -8.79 -8.21 -17.43
CA VAL A 27 -9.27 -9.17 -16.44
C VAL A 27 -10.34 -8.42 -15.65
N THR A 28 -11.55 -8.33 -16.22
CA THR A 28 -12.73 -7.98 -15.45
C THR A 28 -12.88 -9.11 -14.46
N SER A 29 -12.55 -8.83 -13.20
CA SER A 29 -12.90 -9.65 -12.05
C SER A 29 -14.43 -9.79 -12.02
N ARG A 30 -14.96 -10.73 -12.80
CA ARG A 30 -16.32 -11.23 -12.71
C ARG A 30 -16.33 -12.20 -11.54
N GLN A 31 -16.40 -11.69 -10.32
CA GLN A 31 -17.21 -12.19 -9.21
C GLN A 31 -17.09 -11.13 -8.10
N ARG A 32 -18.15 -10.37 -7.83
CA ARG A 32 -18.24 -9.59 -6.59
C ARG A 32 -18.45 -10.62 -5.46
N PRO A 33 -17.48 -10.90 -4.58
CA PRO A 33 -17.80 -11.65 -3.38
C PRO A 33 -18.79 -10.80 -2.57
N PHE A 34 -19.73 -11.45 -1.89
CA PHE A 34 -20.71 -10.79 -1.02
C PHE A 34 -20.01 -9.79 -0.08
N SER A 35 -20.12 -8.49 -0.38
CA SER A 35 -19.71 -7.42 0.54
C SER A 35 -20.83 -7.25 1.56
N LEU A 36 -20.60 -7.64 2.82
CA LEU A 36 -21.58 -7.38 3.87
C LEU A 36 -21.73 -5.86 4.05
N PRO A 37 -22.95 -5.30 4.05
CA PRO A 37 -23.15 -3.89 4.33
C PRO A 37 -22.63 -3.55 5.72
N TRP A 38 -21.73 -2.57 5.80
CA TRP A 38 -20.96 -2.21 6.99
C TRP A 38 -21.77 -2.02 8.28
N PHE A 39 -23.01 -1.53 8.17
CA PHE A 39 -23.89 -1.33 9.33
C PHE A 39 -24.13 -2.62 10.12
N PHE A 40 -24.04 -3.79 9.47
CA PHE A 40 -24.21 -5.09 10.11
C PHE A 40 -22.91 -5.68 10.66
N SER A 41 -21.73 -5.21 10.23
CA SER A 41 -20.44 -5.83 10.60
C SER A 41 -19.71 -5.14 11.75
N ARG A 42 -20.02 -3.87 12.09
CA ARG A 42 -19.43 -3.20 13.26
C ARG A 42 -19.62 -3.98 14.57
N PRO A 43 -20.85 -4.31 15.01
CA PRO A 43 -21.05 -5.05 16.27
C PRO A 43 -20.37 -6.42 16.25
N LEU A 44 -20.32 -7.08 15.09
CA LEU A 44 -19.62 -8.35 14.91
C LEU A 44 -18.13 -8.22 15.22
N PHE A 45 -17.44 -7.20 14.69
CA PHE A 45 -16.02 -6.98 14.96
C PHE A 45 -15.74 -6.46 16.38
N PHE A 46 -16.70 -5.76 17.01
CA PHE A 46 -16.61 -5.45 18.44
C PHE A 46 -16.64 -6.72 19.29
N ILE A 47 -17.60 -7.61 19.04
CA ILE A 47 -17.70 -8.90 19.76
C ILE A 47 -16.48 -9.77 19.47
N TRP A 48 -16.04 -9.84 18.20
CA TRP A 48 -14.86 -10.59 17.81
C TRP A 48 -13.61 -10.17 18.59
N ARG A 49 -13.41 -8.87 18.82
CA ARG A 49 -12.26 -8.36 19.60
C ARG A 49 -12.30 -8.71 21.09
N LEU A 50 -13.46 -9.13 21.63
CA LEU A 50 -13.56 -9.67 23.00
C LEU A 50 -12.98 -11.08 23.10
N ILE A 51 -12.84 -11.79 21.98
CA ILE A 51 -12.23 -13.12 21.94
C ILE A 51 -10.73 -12.99 22.22
N PRO A 52 -10.15 -13.90 23.04
CA PRO A 52 -8.72 -13.92 23.33
C PRO A 52 -7.86 -13.86 22.06
N GLN A 53 -6.81 -13.04 22.09
CA GLN A 53 -5.93 -12.80 20.95
C GLN A 53 -5.36 -14.09 20.36
N ALA A 54 -5.03 -15.08 21.19
CA ALA A 54 -4.53 -16.38 20.73
C ALA A 54 -5.53 -17.13 19.83
N LEU A 55 -6.82 -17.05 20.12
CA LEU A 55 -7.87 -17.68 19.30
C LEU A 55 -8.08 -16.90 18.00
N ARG A 56 -8.11 -15.56 18.07
CA ARG A 56 -8.19 -14.70 16.88
C ARG A 56 -7.03 -14.95 15.93
N PHE A 57 -5.81 -15.03 16.48
CA PHE A 57 -4.60 -15.33 15.74
C PHE A 57 -4.68 -16.68 15.01
N SER A 58 -5.10 -17.74 15.71
CA SER A 58 -5.30 -19.05 15.09
C SER A 58 -6.38 -19.04 14.00
N ALA A 59 -7.45 -18.26 14.18
CA ALA A 59 -8.47 -18.08 13.16
C ALA A 59 -7.91 -17.40 11.91
N TYR A 60 -7.07 -16.36 12.06
CA TYR A 60 -6.41 -15.69 10.95
C TYR A 60 -5.45 -16.60 10.18
N GLU A 61 -4.66 -17.43 10.85
CA GLU A 61 -3.81 -18.41 10.18
C GLU A 61 -4.62 -19.40 9.33
N LYS A 62 -5.78 -19.85 9.83
CA LYS A 62 -6.68 -20.74 9.08
C LYS A 62 -7.36 -20.04 7.91
N LEU A 63 -7.81 -18.80 8.13
CA LEU A 63 -8.44 -17.97 7.09
C LEU A 63 -7.47 -17.65 5.96
N MET A 64 -6.21 -17.37 6.27
CA MET A 64 -5.17 -17.14 5.27
C MET A 64 -4.97 -18.37 4.37
N ARG A 65 -4.78 -19.56 4.97
CA ARG A 65 -4.66 -20.83 4.21
C ARG A 65 -5.88 -21.12 3.34
N PHE A 66 -7.07 -20.76 3.84
CA PHE A 66 -8.31 -20.88 3.07
C PHE A 66 -8.38 -19.88 1.93
N GLY A 67 -7.97 -18.62 2.16
CA GLY A 67 -7.87 -17.58 1.15
C GLY A 67 -6.94 -17.99 0.00
N ASP A 68 -5.75 -18.49 0.32
CA ASP A 68 -4.76 -18.97 -0.65
C ASP A 68 -5.34 -20.10 -1.53
N TYR A 69 -6.13 -20.99 -0.94
CA TYR A 69 -6.82 -22.06 -1.67
C TYR A 69 -7.91 -21.54 -2.61
N TRP A 70 -8.68 -20.52 -2.21
CA TRP A 70 -9.83 -20.02 -2.98
C TRP A 70 -9.48 -18.96 -4.02
N TYR A 71 -8.53 -18.08 -3.72
CA TYR A 71 -8.18 -16.94 -4.56
C TYR A 71 -6.84 -17.12 -5.29
N GLY A 72 -6.11 -18.21 -5.02
CA GLY A 72 -4.72 -18.40 -5.45
C GLY A 72 -3.74 -17.65 -4.55
N ASP A 73 -2.44 -17.74 -4.86
CA ASP A 73 -1.42 -16.95 -4.17
C ASP A 73 -1.66 -15.46 -4.47
N THR A 74 -2.26 -14.73 -3.53
CA THR A 74 -2.85 -13.40 -3.77
C THR A 74 -1.88 -12.23 -3.61
N GLY A 75 -0.56 -12.49 -3.60
CA GLY A 75 0.42 -11.42 -3.60
C GLY A 75 1.82 -11.86 -3.98
N ALA A 76 2.52 -11.03 -4.75
CA ALA A 76 3.92 -11.24 -5.16
C ALA A 76 4.94 -11.33 -3.99
N SER A 77 4.50 -11.19 -2.73
CA SER A 77 5.36 -11.17 -1.54
C SER A 77 4.88 -12.05 -0.36
N GLY A 78 3.68 -12.66 -0.42
CA GLY A 78 3.14 -13.44 0.72
C GLY A 78 2.81 -12.61 1.99
N ILE A 79 2.77 -11.28 1.88
CA ILE A 79 2.57 -10.32 2.99
C ILE A 79 1.10 -9.92 3.13
N VAL A 80 0.27 -10.11 2.10
CA VAL A 80 -1.15 -9.71 2.09
C VAL A 80 -1.99 -10.84 1.51
N ALA A 81 -3.05 -11.23 2.21
CA ALA A 81 -3.98 -12.27 1.77
C ALA A 81 -5.40 -11.71 1.64
N LYS A 82 -6.04 -11.98 0.51
CA LYS A 82 -7.47 -11.67 0.30
C LYS A 82 -8.33 -12.70 1.02
N LEU A 83 -9.30 -12.23 1.79
CA LEU A 83 -10.23 -13.06 2.55
C LEU A 83 -11.67 -12.90 2.02
N PRO A 84 -12.56 -13.87 2.29
CA PRO A 84 -13.98 -13.73 2.03
C PRO A 84 -14.59 -12.49 2.69
N PHE A 85 -15.74 -12.04 2.17
CA PHE A 85 -16.52 -10.91 2.69
C PHE A 85 -15.90 -9.52 2.52
N GLY A 86 -14.98 -9.37 1.56
CA GLY A 86 -14.32 -8.10 1.29
C GLY A 86 -13.36 -7.71 2.41
N LEU A 87 -12.56 -8.68 2.87
CA LEU A 87 -11.59 -8.52 3.93
C LEU A 87 -10.17 -8.75 3.39
N PHE A 88 -9.21 -8.04 3.96
CA PHE A 88 -7.79 -8.22 3.68
C PHE A 88 -7.04 -8.46 4.98
N LEU A 89 -6.11 -9.40 4.94
CA LEU A 89 -5.24 -9.71 6.06
C LEU A 89 -3.80 -9.37 5.66
N LYS A 90 -3.20 -8.38 6.33
CA LYS A 90 -1.77 -8.08 6.19
C LYS A 90 -0.99 -8.83 7.27
N TYR A 91 0.13 -9.42 6.87
CA TYR A 91 1.08 -10.16 7.67
C TYR A 91 2.40 -9.40 7.75
N SER A 92 2.99 -9.27 8.93
CA SER A 92 4.36 -8.75 9.05
C SER A 92 5.08 -9.37 10.24
N ALA A 93 6.40 -9.49 10.08
CA ALA A 93 7.32 -9.81 11.17
C ALA A 93 7.75 -8.57 11.98
N ASN A 94 7.49 -7.36 11.46
CA ASN A 94 7.75 -6.11 12.16
C ASN A 94 6.45 -5.60 12.80
N ILE A 95 6.28 -5.91 14.09
CA ILE A 95 5.08 -5.54 14.85
C ILE A 95 4.86 -4.02 14.88
N GLU A 96 5.92 -3.21 14.92
CA GLU A 96 5.78 -1.77 15.06
C GLU A 96 5.28 -1.11 13.76
N CYS A 97 5.69 -1.61 12.58
CA CYS A 97 5.12 -1.16 11.30
C CYS A 97 3.61 -1.40 11.24
N VAL A 98 3.15 -2.59 11.66
CA VAL A 98 1.71 -2.93 11.67
C VAL A 98 0.94 -2.09 12.67
N ARG A 99 1.51 -1.85 13.86
CA ARG A 99 0.88 -0.99 14.87
C ARG A 99 0.79 0.45 14.38
N ASN A 100 1.82 0.96 13.72
CA ASN A 100 1.82 2.30 13.14
C ASN A 100 0.78 2.40 12.02
N GLU A 101 0.74 1.44 11.09
CA GLU A 101 -0.26 1.41 10.02
C GLU A 101 -1.69 1.37 10.57
N PHE A 102 -1.97 0.49 11.54
CA PHE A 102 -3.30 0.38 12.14
C PHE A 102 -3.74 1.70 12.80
N ASN A 103 -2.82 2.39 13.47
CA ASN A 103 -3.07 3.71 14.04
C ASN A 103 -3.26 4.79 12.97
N ALA A 104 -2.42 4.79 11.93
CA ALA A 104 -2.50 5.71 10.80
C ALA A 104 -3.86 5.65 10.10
N LEU A 105 -4.36 4.44 9.81
CA LEU A 105 -5.70 4.24 9.24
C LEU A 105 -6.80 4.85 10.12
N GLY A 106 -6.67 4.72 11.45
CA GLY A 106 -7.58 5.30 12.41
C GLY A 106 -7.52 6.84 12.44
N VAL A 107 -6.31 7.41 12.44
CA VAL A 107 -6.09 8.86 12.43
C VAL A 107 -6.61 9.48 11.13
N VAL A 108 -6.22 8.95 9.98
CA VAL A 108 -6.63 9.47 8.66
C VAL A 108 -8.15 9.35 8.50
N GLY A 109 -8.72 8.18 8.78
CA GLY A 109 -10.16 7.96 8.65
C GLY A 109 -11.03 8.76 9.63
N LYS A 110 -10.47 9.25 10.74
CA LYS A 110 -11.18 10.11 11.70
C LYS A 110 -11.11 11.59 11.33
N ASN A 111 -9.98 12.04 10.78
CA ASN A 111 -9.70 13.47 10.59
C ASN A 111 -9.94 13.95 9.14
N THR A 112 -10.13 13.04 8.18
CA THR A 112 -10.20 13.39 6.76
C THR A 112 -11.31 12.63 6.02
N SER A 113 -11.58 13.04 4.79
CA SER A 113 -12.41 12.30 3.84
C SER A 113 -11.58 11.33 2.97
N VAL A 114 -10.29 11.16 3.25
CA VAL A 114 -9.41 10.32 2.44
C VAL A 114 -9.89 8.87 2.52
N PRO A 115 -10.15 8.22 1.37
CA PRO A 115 -10.53 6.82 1.37
C PRO A 115 -9.33 5.96 1.80
N VAL A 116 -9.46 5.26 2.93
CA VAL A 116 -8.44 4.34 3.45
C VAL A 116 -9.10 3.03 3.89
N PRO A 117 -8.38 1.89 3.91
CA PRO A 117 -8.89 0.68 4.51
C PRO A 117 -9.28 0.93 5.98
N ARG A 118 -10.36 0.31 6.44
CA ARG A 118 -10.69 0.35 7.86
C ARG A 118 -9.88 -0.71 8.58
N GLY A 119 -9.08 -0.32 9.56
CA GLY A 119 -8.48 -1.24 10.52
C GLY A 119 -9.57 -1.89 11.38
N LEU A 120 -9.78 -3.19 11.22
CA LEU A 120 -10.84 -3.95 11.91
C LEU A 120 -10.31 -4.64 13.16
N ASP A 121 -9.12 -5.23 13.06
CA ASP A 121 -8.47 -5.90 14.16
C ASP A 121 -6.96 -5.98 13.99
N PHE A 122 -6.26 -6.13 15.11
CA PHE A 122 -4.83 -6.37 15.20
C PHE A 122 -4.57 -7.52 16.17
N ALA A 123 -3.74 -8.48 15.74
CA ALA A 123 -3.34 -9.62 16.56
C ALA A 123 -1.85 -9.93 16.35
N SER A 124 -1.11 -10.11 17.44
CA SER A 124 0.30 -10.44 17.40
C SER A 124 0.60 -11.59 18.34
N LYS A 125 1.59 -12.42 17.99
CA LYS A 125 2.09 -13.51 18.83
C LYS A 125 3.60 -13.59 18.74
N TRP A 126 4.25 -13.84 19.87
CA TRP A 126 5.67 -14.15 19.89
C TRP A 126 5.92 -15.55 19.34
N VAL A 127 6.87 -15.66 18.41
CA VAL A 127 7.25 -16.92 17.78
C VAL A 127 8.74 -17.13 17.98
N GLN A 128 9.11 -18.27 18.56
CA GLN A 128 10.50 -18.69 18.63
C GLN A 128 11.01 -18.91 17.21
N GLY A 129 12.09 -18.22 16.85
CA GLY A 129 12.66 -18.33 15.50
C GLY A 129 13.53 -19.57 15.36
N ASN A 130 13.89 -19.89 14.12
CA ASN A 130 14.84 -20.97 13.85
C ASN A 130 16.23 -20.54 14.36
N ARG A 131 16.94 -21.47 15.00
CA ARG A 131 18.34 -21.32 15.47
C ARG A 131 19.30 -20.80 14.40
N GLU A 132 19.03 -21.04 13.13
CA GLU A 132 19.91 -20.66 12.02
C GLU A 132 19.66 -19.26 11.44
N LEU A 133 18.42 -18.76 11.49
CA LEU A 133 18.04 -17.52 10.80
C LEU A 133 17.65 -16.38 11.75
N LEU A 134 16.89 -16.70 12.81
CA LEU A 134 16.38 -15.72 13.78
C LEU A 134 16.37 -16.33 15.20
N PRO A 135 17.54 -16.61 15.79
CA PRO A 135 17.63 -17.31 17.08
C PRO A 135 16.94 -16.58 18.24
N GLN A 136 16.86 -15.25 18.16
CA GLN A 136 16.19 -14.38 19.13
C GLN A 136 14.66 -14.46 19.08
N GLY A 137 14.05 -15.06 18.06
CA GLY A 137 12.59 -15.03 17.83
C GLY A 137 12.10 -13.75 17.17
N TYR A 138 10.83 -13.74 16.77
CA TYR A 138 10.18 -12.56 16.19
C TYR A 138 8.67 -12.52 16.50
N HIS A 139 8.08 -11.32 16.48
CA HIS A 139 6.65 -11.15 16.63
C HIS A 139 5.99 -11.37 15.27
N ARG A 140 5.14 -12.37 15.18
CA ARG A 140 4.26 -12.54 14.04
C ARG A 140 3.02 -11.70 14.28
N SER A 141 2.68 -10.81 13.35
CA SER A 141 1.57 -9.87 13.49
C SER A 141 0.63 -9.92 12.30
N TYR A 142 -0.65 -9.80 12.58
CA TYR A 142 -1.75 -9.73 11.62
C TYR A 142 -2.54 -8.45 11.82
N MET A 143 -2.87 -7.79 10.72
CA MET A 143 -3.83 -6.71 10.68
C MET A 143 -4.94 -7.05 9.70
N LEU A 144 -6.17 -7.08 10.22
CA LEU A 144 -7.37 -7.28 9.42
C LEU A 144 -7.92 -5.92 9.00
N THR A 145 -8.16 -5.75 7.69
CA THR A 145 -8.70 -4.53 7.11
C THR A 145 -9.87 -4.81 6.18
N SER A 146 -10.66 -3.78 5.86
CA SER A 146 -11.66 -3.84 4.79
C SER A 146 -11.02 -3.73 3.41
N GLU A 147 -11.58 -4.43 2.42
CA GLU A 147 -11.25 -4.26 1.01
C GLU A 147 -11.61 -2.85 0.52
N LEU A 148 -10.73 -2.29 -0.31
CA LEU A 148 -11.03 -1.14 -1.16
C LEU A 148 -11.34 -1.63 -2.58
N PRO A 149 -12.40 -1.13 -3.22
CA PRO A 149 -12.77 -1.56 -4.56
C PRO A 149 -11.79 -1.02 -5.60
N GLY A 150 -11.16 -1.88 -6.39
CA GLY A 150 -10.33 -1.46 -7.51
C GLY A 150 -9.02 -2.21 -7.62
N ALA A 151 -8.06 -1.57 -8.28
CA ALA A 151 -6.69 -2.06 -8.44
C ALA A 151 -5.69 -0.92 -8.21
N ALA A 152 -4.43 -1.26 -7.96
CA ALA A 152 -3.37 -0.27 -7.85
C ALA A 152 -3.25 0.55 -9.15
N LEU A 153 -3.10 1.86 -9.03
CA LEU A 153 -2.96 2.81 -10.14
C LEU A 153 -1.83 2.36 -11.06
N SER A 154 -0.72 1.88 -10.52
CA SER A 154 0.42 1.36 -11.27
C SER A 154 0.08 0.25 -12.28
N LEU A 155 -1.01 -0.51 -12.05
CA LEU A 155 -1.47 -1.58 -12.94
C LEU A 155 -2.44 -1.10 -14.02
N CYS A 156 -2.97 0.11 -13.87
CA CYS A 156 -3.99 0.66 -14.76
C CYS A 156 -3.49 1.88 -15.55
N MET A 157 -2.23 2.29 -15.36
CA MET A 157 -1.70 3.54 -15.93
C MET A 157 -1.88 3.65 -17.45
N ASP A 158 -1.72 2.55 -18.18
CA ASP A 158 -1.85 2.53 -19.64
C ASP A 158 -3.31 2.57 -20.14
N ALA A 159 -4.28 2.35 -19.25
CA ALA A 159 -5.72 2.30 -19.55
C ALA A 159 -6.49 3.56 -19.12
N ILE A 160 -5.81 4.54 -18.52
CA ILE A 160 -6.40 5.77 -17.99
C ILE A 160 -6.25 6.88 -19.03
N SER A 161 -7.34 7.59 -19.31
CA SER A 161 -7.33 8.74 -20.22
C SER A 161 -6.67 9.96 -19.60
N ASP A 162 -6.18 10.90 -20.40
CA ASP A 162 -5.60 12.16 -19.89
C ASP A 162 -6.58 12.94 -18.99
N ALA A 163 -7.86 12.95 -19.34
CA ALA A 163 -8.91 13.60 -18.56
C ALA A 163 -9.11 12.91 -17.19
N ASP A 164 -9.07 11.57 -17.15
CA ASP A 164 -9.16 10.82 -15.91
C ASP A 164 -7.88 10.95 -15.07
N TYR A 165 -6.71 11.06 -15.69
CA TYR A 165 -5.47 11.38 -14.99
C TYR A 165 -5.55 12.72 -14.28
N GLN A 166 -6.04 13.75 -14.96
CA GLN A 166 -6.24 15.06 -14.36
C GLN A 166 -7.22 14.99 -13.18
N ARG A 167 -8.28 14.18 -13.31
CA ARG A 167 -9.24 13.93 -12.23
C ARG A 167 -8.61 13.24 -11.02
N ILE A 168 -7.82 12.19 -11.24
CA ILE A 168 -7.06 11.48 -10.20
C ILE A 168 -6.08 12.45 -9.52
N GLN A 169 -5.36 13.26 -10.29
CA GLN A 169 -4.43 14.24 -9.77
C GLN A 169 -5.13 15.24 -8.84
N LEU A 170 -6.29 15.78 -9.23
CA LEU A 170 -7.05 16.71 -8.39
C LEU A 170 -7.53 16.05 -7.09
N GLN A 171 -7.95 14.78 -7.14
CA GLN A 171 -8.33 14.03 -5.94
C GLN A 171 -7.13 13.83 -5.01
N LEU A 172 -5.98 13.40 -5.54
CA LEU A 172 -4.77 13.21 -4.75
C LEU A 172 -4.27 14.52 -4.14
N GLN A 173 -4.32 15.64 -4.87
CA GLN A 173 -3.99 16.96 -4.32
C GLN A 173 -4.92 17.35 -3.16
N ALA A 174 -6.23 17.10 -3.30
CA ALA A 174 -7.19 17.35 -2.24
C ALA A 174 -6.93 16.45 -1.02
N TYR A 175 -6.63 15.16 -1.22
CA TYR A 175 -6.33 14.22 -0.14
C TYR A 175 -5.01 14.54 0.58
N VAL A 176 -3.96 14.87 -0.16
CA VAL A 176 -2.67 15.28 0.42
C VAL A 176 -2.84 16.56 1.23
N SER A 177 -3.65 17.51 0.76
CA SER A 177 -3.96 18.72 1.52
C SER A 177 -4.65 18.38 2.84
N GLN A 178 -5.66 17.50 2.81
CA GLN A 178 -6.39 17.08 4.01
C GLN A 178 -5.51 16.36 5.03
N ILE A 179 -4.66 15.42 4.59
CA ILE A 179 -3.80 14.71 5.56
C ILE A 179 -2.79 15.67 6.19
N ARG A 180 -2.27 16.64 5.44
CA ARG A 180 -1.30 17.62 5.97
C ARG A 180 -1.90 18.53 7.03
N ASP A 181 -3.21 18.73 7.02
CA ASP A 181 -3.95 19.49 8.03
C ASP A 181 -4.22 18.69 9.32
N ILE A 182 -3.88 17.39 9.37
CA ILE A 182 -3.98 16.60 10.59
C ILE A 182 -2.99 17.16 11.64
N PRO A 183 -3.47 17.60 12.82
CA PRO A 183 -2.62 18.26 13.79
C PRO A 183 -1.68 17.26 14.46
N GLN A 184 -0.40 17.62 14.57
CA GLN A 184 0.55 16.88 15.40
C GLN A 184 0.24 17.18 16.88
N THR A 185 -0.40 16.22 17.55
CA THR A 185 -0.71 16.29 18.99
C THR A 185 -0.21 15.08 19.77
N VAL A 186 0.51 14.18 19.10
CA VAL A 186 0.89 12.88 19.64
C VAL A 186 2.18 12.94 20.47
N ASN A 187 3.05 13.91 20.20
CA ASN A 187 4.29 14.10 20.94
C ASN A 187 4.70 15.59 20.99
N PRO A 188 4.64 16.25 22.16
CA PRO A 188 4.96 17.68 22.28
C PRO A 188 6.46 17.98 22.21
N ASP A 189 7.32 17.00 22.56
CA ASP A 189 8.77 17.19 22.64
C ASP A 189 9.46 16.88 21.30
N PHE A 190 8.83 16.03 20.48
CA PHE A 190 9.36 15.57 19.20
C PHE A 190 8.34 15.76 18.08
N VAL A 191 8.59 16.74 17.22
CA VAL A 191 7.68 17.12 16.13
C VAL A 191 7.75 16.14 14.94
N ILE A 192 8.89 15.47 14.72
CA ILE A 192 9.05 14.43 13.70
C ILE A 192 9.01 13.07 14.38
N CYS A 193 7.96 12.31 14.13
CA CYS A 193 7.68 11.04 14.78
C CYS A 193 6.72 10.21 13.92
N ASP A 194 6.54 8.94 14.26
CA ASP A 194 5.47 8.14 13.66
C ASP A 194 4.07 8.63 14.11
N THR A 195 3.01 7.96 13.65
CA THR A 195 1.63 8.36 14.00
C THR A 195 1.28 8.21 15.47
N ARG A 196 2.12 7.53 16.26
CA ARG A 196 1.96 7.26 17.69
C ARG A 196 2.87 8.13 18.56
N GLY A 197 3.69 8.99 17.96
CA GLY A 197 4.67 9.79 18.68
C GLY A 197 5.99 9.09 18.95
N GLU A 198 6.22 7.92 18.36
CA GLU A 198 7.42 7.09 18.52
C GLU A 198 8.40 7.29 17.34
N ALA A 199 9.46 6.47 17.32
CA ALA A 199 10.47 6.52 16.27
C ALA A 199 9.87 6.21 14.89
N CYS A 200 10.23 7.03 13.91
CA CYS A 200 9.88 6.83 12.51
C CYS A 200 10.47 5.52 11.97
N ARG A 201 9.78 4.91 11.00
CA ARG A 201 10.23 3.71 10.29
C ARG A 201 9.93 3.89 8.82
N ASP A 202 10.96 4.14 8.04
CA ASP A 202 10.85 4.37 6.60
C ASP A 202 11.85 3.45 5.88
N PRO A 203 11.42 2.68 4.87
CA PRO A 203 12.29 1.76 4.16
C PRO A 203 13.47 2.46 3.47
N ARG A 204 13.32 3.75 3.09
CA ARG A 204 14.29 4.47 2.25
C ARG A 204 15.56 4.88 2.98
N ILE A 205 15.49 5.08 4.30
CA ILE A 205 16.64 5.61 5.06
C ILE A 205 17.35 4.50 5.85
N PHE A 206 16.60 3.57 6.45
CA PHE A 206 17.17 2.52 7.29
C PHE A 206 16.41 1.18 7.22
N ASP A 207 15.76 0.85 6.10
CA ASP A 207 15.10 -0.46 5.92
C ASP A 207 14.18 -0.83 7.11
N PHE A 208 13.31 0.12 7.50
CA PHE A 208 12.39 0.05 8.65
C PHE A 208 13.02 -0.02 10.06
N ALA A 209 14.33 0.11 10.19
CA ALA A 209 14.95 0.29 11.50
C ALA A 209 14.43 1.61 12.14
N PRO A 210 14.24 1.62 13.48
CA PRO A 210 13.68 2.78 14.16
C PRO A 210 14.63 3.97 14.07
N MET A 211 14.07 5.15 13.82
CA MET A 211 14.84 6.38 13.70
C MET A 211 14.13 7.54 14.41
N GLY A 212 14.84 8.22 15.31
CA GLY A 212 14.25 9.27 16.14
C GLY A 212 13.44 8.70 17.31
N PRO A 213 12.36 9.38 17.74
CA PRO A 213 11.76 10.59 17.14
C PRO A 213 12.69 11.83 17.23
N PHE A 214 12.36 12.90 16.52
CA PHE A 214 13.21 14.10 16.42
C PHE A 214 12.51 15.38 16.85
N LYS A 215 13.27 16.22 17.56
CA LYS A 215 12.82 17.51 18.07
C LYS A 215 12.55 18.53 16.96
N ASP A 216 13.32 18.46 15.88
CA ASP A 216 13.24 19.39 14.75
C ASP A 216 13.79 18.75 13.46
N GLU A 217 13.59 19.46 12.35
CA GLU A 217 14.09 19.06 11.03
C GLU A 217 15.62 18.97 10.99
N ALA A 218 16.34 19.80 11.75
CA ALA A 218 17.79 19.78 11.75
C ALA A 218 18.31 18.45 12.31
N ALA A 219 17.76 17.97 13.43
CA ALA A 219 18.09 16.68 14.01
C ALA A 219 17.71 15.50 13.09
N PHE A 220 16.60 15.60 12.38
CA PHE A 220 16.19 14.60 11.39
C PHE A 220 17.14 14.55 10.18
N SER A 221 17.48 15.71 9.61
CA SER A 221 18.38 15.85 8.46
C SER A 221 19.76 15.27 8.71
N GLN A 222 20.25 15.28 9.96
CA GLN A 222 21.51 14.63 10.35
C GLN A 222 21.51 13.11 10.17
N LYS A 223 20.35 12.48 10.03
CA LYS A 223 20.21 11.03 9.76
C LYS A 223 20.09 10.70 8.28
N LEU A 224 19.91 11.71 7.42
CA LEU A 224 19.76 11.52 5.97
C LEU A 224 21.11 11.55 5.27
N ARG A 225 21.18 11.00 4.05
CA ARG A 225 22.34 11.19 3.17
C ARG A 225 22.43 12.67 2.78
N PHE A 226 23.59 13.29 2.91
CA PHE A 226 23.80 14.73 2.69
C PHE A 226 23.06 15.59 3.74
N PRO A 227 23.50 15.56 5.02
CA PRO A 227 22.84 16.28 6.11
C PRO A 227 22.93 17.80 5.98
N ASP A 228 23.92 18.30 5.24
CA ASP A 228 24.17 19.73 5.04
C ASP A 228 23.45 20.32 3.82
N GLU A 229 22.60 19.54 3.16
CA GLU A 229 21.82 19.97 1.99
C GLU A 229 20.93 21.17 2.35
N PRO A 230 21.14 22.36 1.73
CA PRO A 230 20.39 23.57 2.08
C PRO A 230 18.88 23.44 1.86
N SER A 231 18.47 22.59 0.92
CA SER A 231 17.06 22.32 0.58
C SER A 231 16.31 21.45 1.62
N ARG A 232 16.89 21.16 2.79
CA ARG A 232 16.27 20.35 3.87
C ARG A 232 16.20 21.09 5.21
N ARG A 233 15.85 22.37 5.14
CA ARG A 233 15.75 23.26 6.30
C ARG A 233 14.58 24.21 6.14
N GLY A 234 13.89 24.48 7.25
CA GLY A 234 12.82 25.47 7.33
C GLY A 234 11.47 24.99 6.81
N HIS A 235 11.28 23.68 6.66
CA HIS A 235 10.01 23.12 6.20
C HIS A 235 9.02 23.00 7.35
N LYS A 236 7.73 23.06 6.99
CA LYS A 236 6.68 22.68 7.94
C LYS A 236 6.72 21.18 8.18
N ILE A 237 6.47 20.81 9.42
CA ILE A 237 6.28 19.41 9.79
C ILE A 237 4.79 19.11 9.72
N VAL A 238 4.42 18.14 8.89
CA VAL A 238 3.03 17.81 8.54
C VAL A 238 2.85 16.30 8.58
N PHE A 239 1.61 15.83 8.68
CA PHE A 239 1.34 14.40 8.53
C PHE A 239 1.54 13.99 7.07
N THR A 240 2.36 12.97 6.83
CA THR A 240 2.70 12.45 5.51
C THR A 240 2.44 10.95 5.42
N HIS A 241 2.18 10.45 4.22
CA HIS A 241 2.10 9.01 3.98
C HIS A 241 3.48 8.34 4.06
N ALA A 242 4.53 9.05 3.63
CA ALA A 242 5.92 8.58 3.57
C ALA A 242 6.21 7.41 2.60
N ASP A 243 5.21 6.99 1.82
CA ASP A 243 5.36 6.03 0.71
C ASP A 243 4.24 6.22 -0.34
N LEU A 244 3.93 7.46 -0.69
CA LEU A 244 2.83 7.77 -1.61
C LEU A 244 3.28 7.58 -3.07
N ASN A 245 3.15 6.35 -3.57
CA ASN A 245 3.49 5.99 -4.95
C ASN A 245 2.31 5.29 -5.67
N PRO A 246 2.30 5.17 -7.01
CA PRO A 246 1.18 4.58 -7.76
C PRO A 246 0.80 3.14 -7.38
N ARG A 247 1.66 2.39 -6.68
CA ARG A 247 1.30 1.04 -6.18
C ARG A 247 0.38 1.10 -4.96
N ASN A 248 0.45 2.19 -4.21
CA ASN A 248 -0.29 2.41 -2.96
C ASN A 248 -1.57 3.24 -3.17
N ILE A 249 -1.86 3.64 -4.41
CA ILE A 249 -3.09 4.32 -4.80
C ILE A 249 -4.02 3.32 -5.47
N ILE A 250 -5.20 3.08 -4.92
CA ILE A 250 -6.22 2.21 -5.50
C ILE A 250 -7.19 3.06 -6.30
N VAL A 251 -7.45 2.64 -7.54
CA VAL A 251 -8.39 3.28 -8.46
C VAL A 251 -9.43 2.28 -8.93
N HIS A 252 -10.62 2.79 -9.24
CA HIS A 252 -11.65 2.00 -9.93
C HIS A 252 -12.40 2.86 -10.94
N GLN A 253 -13.19 2.18 -11.77
CA GLN A 253 -14.11 2.85 -12.67
C GLN A 253 -15.47 3.13 -12.01
N VAL A 254 -15.92 4.37 -12.09
CA VAL A 254 -17.24 4.84 -11.63
C VAL A 254 -18.02 5.33 -12.83
N LYS A 255 -19.33 5.08 -12.85
CA LYS A 255 -20.23 5.74 -13.80
C LYS A 255 -20.71 7.07 -13.24
N ASP A 256 -20.55 8.14 -14.00
CA ASP A 256 -21.16 9.42 -13.65
C ASP A 256 -22.69 9.41 -13.89
N ALA A 257 -23.33 10.55 -13.66
CA ALA A 257 -24.76 10.72 -13.89
C ALA A 257 -25.19 10.58 -15.36
N THR A 258 -24.25 10.71 -16.30
CA THR A 258 -24.49 10.55 -17.74
C THR A 258 -24.32 9.10 -18.20
N GLY A 259 -23.79 8.23 -17.34
CA GLY A 259 -23.46 6.84 -17.65
C GLY A 259 -22.04 6.65 -18.21
N THR A 260 -21.25 7.73 -18.29
CA THR A 260 -19.86 7.73 -18.74
C THR A 260 -18.98 7.15 -17.64
N LEU A 261 -18.06 6.25 -18.03
CA LEU A 261 -17.10 5.66 -17.11
C LEU A 261 -15.92 6.61 -16.91
N HIS A 262 -15.55 6.82 -15.65
CA HIS A 262 -14.40 7.60 -15.21
C HIS A 262 -13.58 6.82 -14.21
N TRP A 263 -12.29 7.13 -14.11
CA TRP A 263 -11.46 6.58 -13.03
C TRP A 263 -11.46 7.52 -11.83
N ASP A 264 -11.74 6.97 -10.64
CA ASP A 264 -11.66 7.68 -9.37
C ASP A 264 -10.71 6.94 -8.41
N VAL A 265 -10.09 7.70 -7.51
CA VAL A 265 -9.31 7.15 -6.41
C VAL A 265 -10.28 6.55 -5.40
N SER A 266 -10.20 5.23 -5.24
CA SER A 266 -11.03 4.47 -4.34
C SER A 266 -10.39 4.18 -2.99
N GLY A 267 -9.07 4.38 -2.88
CA GLY A 267 -8.39 4.49 -1.60
C GLY A 267 -6.87 4.57 -1.68
N ILE A 268 -6.25 4.90 -0.55
CA ILE A 268 -4.79 4.91 -0.36
C ILE A 268 -4.44 3.87 0.71
N VAL A 269 -3.45 3.04 0.44
CA VAL A 269 -3.04 1.88 1.26
C VAL A 269 -1.57 1.96 1.67
N ASP A 270 -1.15 1.06 2.56
CA ASP A 270 0.25 0.90 3.00
C ASP A 270 0.80 2.08 3.82
N TRP A 271 0.06 2.45 4.87
CA TRP A 271 0.38 3.57 5.76
C TRP A 271 1.40 3.24 6.86
N GLU A 272 2.19 2.17 6.69
CA GLU A 272 3.09 1.67 7.75
C GLU A 272 4.27 2.60 8.07
N ALA A 273 4.66 3.43 7.11
CA ALA A 273 5.69 4.46 7.27
C ALA A 273 5.12 5.84 7.66
N ALA A 274 3.79 5.97 7.71
CA ALA A 274 3.12 7.25 7.94
C ALA A 274 3.50 7.87 9.28
N GLY A 275 3.46 9.20 9.34
CA GLY A 275 3.91 9.96 10.49
C GLY A 275 4.00 11.44 10.18
N TYR A 276 4.65 12.17 11.08
CA TYR A 276 4.89 13.59 10.95
C TYR A 276 6.31 13.81 10.46
N TYR A 277 6.44 14.40 9.27
CA TYR A 277 7.71 14.61 8.57
C TYR A 277 7.73 16.00 7.91
N PRO A 278 8.89 16.49 7.43
CA PRO A 278 8.94 17.69 6.61
C PRO A 278 8.01 17.61 5.39
N GLU A 279 7.37 18.70 4.99
CA GLU A 279 6.35 18.72 3.93
C GLU A 279 6.83 18.20 2.56
N TYR A 280 8.14 18.13 2.33
CA TYR A 280 8.72 17.54 1.13
C TYR A 280 8.71 16.01 1.09
N TRP A 281 8.43 15.35 2.21
CA TRP A 281 8.66 13.91 2.39
C TRP A 281 7.86 13.02 1.43
N ASP A 282 6.62 13.40 1.10
CA ASP A 282 5.75 12.69 0.15
C ASP A 282 6.12 12.93 -1.33
N TRP A 283 6.92 13.97 -1.64
CA TRP A 283 7.34 14.26 -3.02
C TRP A 283 8.66 13.59 -3.41
N VAL A 284 9.39 13.07 -2.43
CA VAL A 284 10.63 12.31 -2.63
C VAL A 284 10.41 10.80 -2.52
N CYS A 285 9.14 10.36 -2.52
CA CYS A 285 8.71 8.97 -2.59
C CYS A 285 8.71 8.46 -4.04
#